data_AF-A0AAN7HYC5-F1
#
_entry.id   AF-A0AAN7HYC5-F1
#
_cell.length_a   1.000
_cell.length_b   1.000
_cell.length_c   1.000
_cell.angle_alpha   90.00
_cell.angle_beta   90.00
_cell.angle_gamma   90.00
#
_symmetry.space_group_name_H-M   'P 1'
#
loop_
_entity.id
_entity.type
_entity.pdbx_description
1 polymer ?
#
loop_
_entity_poly.entity_id
_entity_poly.type
_entity_poly.pdbx_seq_one_letter_code
_entity_poly.pdbx_strand_id
1 'polypeptide(L)'
;MITCDAKTYQEEVMAHRKHADYLNKKIDFYDELAIVVGKDTATGGFSKSYVDLENEPDNGDSTEFVADNVEEGEVEKGKNAVESSTTGSGISKSRKRARAPSTADDSVLTDLSDQLRDIAVTLKEINRGPVDYTALYNEVMALTVEGYSEDMLATAFDHLCENEKTARGFLAKNARLRKLWIDGFLFSQI
;
A
#
# COMPACT_ATOMS: atom_id res chain seq x y z
N MET A 1 -21.84 -11.59 -23.33
CA MET A 1 -21.47 -11.23 -24.72
C MET A 1 -22.52 -10.24 -25.22
N ILE A 2 -22.13 -8.98 -25.44
CA ILE A 2 -23.04 -7.96 -26.00
C ILE A 2 -22.95 -8.08 -27.52
N THR A 3 -24.05 -8.42 -28.18
CA THR A 3 -24.13 -8.52 -29.65
C THR A 3 -25.11 -7.50 -30.18
N CYS A 4 -24.70 -6.76 -31.21
CA CYS A 4 -25.58 -5.87 -31.95
C CYS A 4 -26.43 -6.66 -32.96
N ASP A 5 -27.65 -6.18 -33.21
CA ASP A 5 -28.49 -6.67 -34.29
C ASP A 5 -27.87 -6.38 -35.66
N ALA A 6 -28.15 -7.23 -36.65
CA ALA A 6 -27.51 -7.17 -37.97
C ALA A 6 -27.70 -5.82 -38.68
N LYS A 7 -28.85 -5.17 -38.50
CA LYS A 7 -29.14 -3.85 -39.09
C LYS A 7 -28.27 -2.76 -38.46
N THR A 8 -28.23 -2.72 -37.12
CA THR A 8 -27.43 -1.75 -36.36
C THR A 8 -25.93 -1.91 -36.63
N TYR A 9 -25.45 -3.15 -36.75
CA TYR A 9 -24.06 -3.41 -37.13
C TYR A 9 -23.71 -2.82 -38.50
N GLN A 10 -24.57 -3.03 -39.50
CA GLN A 10 -24.32 -2.53 -40.85
C GLN A 10 -24.33 -1.01 -40.92
N GLU A 11 -25.29 -0.36 -40.26
CA GLU A 11 -25.38 1.11 -40.18
C GLU A 11 -24.12 1.72 -39.54
N GLU A 12 -23.66 1.15 -38.42
CA GLU A 12 -22.49 1.62 -37.69
C GLU A 12 -21.18 1.41 -38.49
N VAL A 13 -21.02 0.25 -39.14
CA VAL A 13 -19.83 -0.02 -39.98
C VAL A 13 -19.82 0.83 -41.25
N MET A 14 -20.99 1.17 -41.80
CA MET A 14 -21.08 2.09 -42.94
C MET A 14 -20.68 3.51 -42.56
N ALA A 15 -21.13 4.01 -41.39
CA ALA A 15 -20.75 5.32 -40.87
C ALA A 15 -19.27 5.36 -40.41
N HIS A 16 -18.79 4.26 -39.82
CA HIS A 16 -17.49 4.14 -39.20
C HIS A 16 -16.83 2.80 -39.55
N ARG A 17 -16.19 2.73 -40.72
CA ARG A 17 -15.57 1.50 -41.24
C ARG A 17 -14.58 0.81 -40.29
N LYS A 18 -13.93 1.55 -39.39
CA LYS A 18 -12.99 1.01 -38.41
C LYS A 18 -13.67 0.29 -37.23
N HIS A 19 -14.97 0.48 -37.02
CA HIS A 19 -15.70 -0.12 -35.90
C HIS A 19 -15.98 -1.61 -36.11
N ALA A 20 -15.90 -2.09 -37.36
CA ALA A 20 -16.00 -3.52 -37.68
C ALA A 20 -15.02 -4.38 -36.87
N ASP A 21 -13.84 -3.84 -36.56
CA ASP A 21 -12.79 -4.52 -35.80
C ASP A 21 -13.09 -4.65 -34.31
N TYR A 22 -14.13 -4.01 -33.78
CA TYR A 22 -14.42 -3.98 -32.33
C TYR A 22 -15.81 -4.51 -31.98
N LEU A 23 -16.77 -4.37 -32.89
CA LEU A 23 -18.14 -4.83 -32.69
C LEU A 23 -18.23 -6.37 -32.61
N ASN A 24 -19.17 -6.85 -31.79
CA ASN A 24 -19.49 -8.28 -31.61
C ASN A 24 -18.31 -9.18 -31.18
N LYS A 25 -17.25 -8.58 -30.64
CA LYS A 25 -16.16 -9.33 -30.01
C LYS A 25 -16.51 -9.71 -28.59
N LYS A 26 -16.07 -10.89 -28.16
CA LYS A 26 -16.14 -11.28 -26.75
C LYS A 26 -15.11 -10.46 -25.98
N ILE A 27 -15.57 -9.86 -24.89
CA ILE A 27 -14.69 -9.24 -23.89
C ILE A 27 -14.32 -10.35 -22.92
N ASP A 28 -13.03 -10.59 -22.74
CA ASP A 28 -12.54 -11.60 -21.80
C ASP A 28 -12.92 -11.19 -20.36
N PHE A 29 -13.31 -12.17 -19.54
CA PHE A 29 -13.68 -11.96 -18.14
C PHE A 29 -14.86 -10.99 -17.90
N TYR A 30 -15.71 -10.75 -18.92
CA TYR A 30 -16.85 -9.82 -18.80
C TYR A 30 -17.78 -10.15 -17.62
N ASP A 31 -18.04 -11.44 -17.38
CA ASP A 31 -18.93 -11.86 -16.30
C ASP A 31 -18.32 -11.56 -14.91
N GLU A 32 -16.99 -11.67 -14.79
CA GLU A 32 -16.25 -11.31 -13.56
C GLU A 32 -16.25 -9.80 -13.34
N LEU A 33 -16.02 -9.01 -14.41
CA LEU A 33 -16.10 -7.55 -14.35
C LEU A 33 -17.51 -7.06 -13.98
N ALA A 34 -18.56 -7.71 -14.49
CA ALA A 34 -19.94 -7.37 -14.14
C ALA A 34 -20.26 -7.65 -12.66
N ILE A 35 -19.59 -8.63 -12.04
CA ILE A 35 -19.70 -8.89 -10.59
C ILE A 35 -18.98 -7.80 -9.79
N VAL A 36 -17.78 -7.37 -10.21
CA VAL A 36 -16.97 -6.37 -9.50
C VAL A 36 -17.56 -4.96 -9.60
N VAL A 37 -17.98 -4.55 -10.80
CA VAL A 37 -18.50 -3.20 -11.06
C VAL A 37 -19.97 -3.07 -10.62
N GLY A 38 -20.67 -4.20 -10.45
CA GLY A 38 -22.11 -4.22 -10.26
C GLY A 38 -22.86 -3.86 -11.55
N LYS A 39 -24.17 -4.07 -11.58
CA LYS A 39 -25.03 -3.71 -12.71
C LYS A 39 -25.39 -2.21 -12.74
N ASP A 40 -24.74 -1.40 -11.91
CA ASP A 40 -25.08 0.02 -11.78
C ASP A 40 -24.51 0.82 -12.95
N THR A 41 -25.43 1.32 -13.77
CA THR A 41 -25.15 2.35 -14.77
C THR A 41 -24.69 3.62 -14.04
N ALA A 42 -23.49 4.11 -14.33
CA ALA A 42 -23.00 5.36 -13.75
C ALA A 42 -23.93 6.52 -14.11
N THR A 43 -24.76 6.97 -13.16
CA THR A 43 -25.54 8.20 -13.27
C THR A 43 -24.57 9.37 -13.31
N GLY A 44 -24.35 9.93 -14.51
CA GLY A 44 -23.46 11.08 -14.76
C GLY A 44 -23.98 12.40 -14.20
N GLY A 45 -24.33 12.43 -12.91
CA GLY A 45 -24.95 13.58 -12.23
C GLY A 45 -23.99 14.53 -11.52
N PHE A 46 -22.67 14.44 -11.73
CA PHE A 46 -21.69 15.24 -10.98
C PHE A 46 -21.21 16.52 -11.68
N SER A 47 -21.93 17.03 -12.68
CA SER A 47 -21.70 18.38 -13.20
C SER A 47 -22.56 19.41 -12.45
N LYS A 48 -22.30 19.61 -11.15
CA LYS A 48 -22.87 20.73 -10.40
C LYS A 48 -21.87 21.88 -10.40
N SER A 49 -22.15 22.90 -11.19
CA SER A 49 -21.44 24.17 -11.21
C SER A 49 -21.43 24.80 -9.81
N TYR A 50 -20.25 25.15 -9.32
CA TYR A 50 -20.02 25.88 -8.07
C TYR A 50 -20.73 27.25 -8.15
N VAL A 51 -21.80 27.42 -7.39
CA VAL A 51 -22.38 28.73 -7.07
C VAL A 51 -22.17 28.95 -5.57
N ASP A 52 -21.47 30.06 -5.32
CA ASP A 52 -21.08 30.73 -4.09
C ASP A 52 -21.74 30.31 -2.77
N LEU A 53 -20.91 29.82 -1.83
CA LEU A 53 -21.25 29.61 -0.42
C LEU A 53 -20.80 30.83 0.41
N GLU A 54 -21.70 31.78 0.62
CA GLU A 54 -21.64 32.67 1.80
C GLU A 54 -23.03 32.78 2.43
N ASN A 55 -23.33 31.85 3.35
CA ASN A 55 -23.84 32.16 4.70
C ASN A 55 -24.18 30.84 5.42
N GLU A 56 -23.36 30.50 6.41
CA GLU A 56 -23.71 29.64 7.55
C GLU A 56 -24.36 30.52 8.66
N PRO A 57 -24.97 30.00 9.74
CA PRO A 57 -24.90 28.61 10.19
C PRO A 57 -26.22 27.97 10.68
N ASP A 58 -26.10 26.68 10.94
CA ASP A 58 -26.72 25.95 12.06
C ASP A 58 -28.15 25.44 11.83
N ASN A 59 -28.28 24.12 11.71
CA ASN A 59 -28.96 23.29 12.72
C ASN A 59 -29.32 21.92 12.11
N GLY A 60 -28.94 20.87 12.82
CA GLY A 60 -29.82 19.73 13.05
C GLY A 60 -29.96 18.67 11.96
N ASP A 61 -29.46 17.48 12.31
CA ASP A 61 -30.14 16.20 12.09
C ASP A 61 -30.20 15.67 10.65
N SER A 62 -29.20 14.87 10.28
CA SER A 62 -29.28 14.00 9.11
C SER A 62 -29.99 12.70 9.49
N THR A 63 -31.32 12.71 9.40
CA THR A 63 -32.10 11.49 9.23
C THR A 63 -32.50 11.31 7.76
N GLU A 64 -32.19 10.12 7.25
CA GLU A 64 -32.80 9.40 6.13
C GLU A 64 -33.69 10.20 5.16
N PHE A 65 -33.32 10.20 3.88
CA PHE A 65 -34.32 10.39 2.83
C PHE A 65 -34.28 9.27 1.80
N VAL A 66 -35.27 8.40 1.96
CA VAL A 66 -35.80 7.41 1.03
C VAL A 66 -36.23 8.11 -0.25
N ALA A 67 -35.92 7.49 -1.38
CA ALA A 67 -36.35 7.92 -2.70
C ALA A 67 -37.88 7.86 -2.86
N ASP A 68 -38.46 8.90 -3.46
CA ASP A 68 -39.67 8.73 -4.27
C ASP A 68 -39.64 9.64 -5.51
N ASN A 69 -40.07 9.07 -6.62
CA ASN A 69 -40.19 9.66 -7.95
C ASN A 69 -41.57 10.34 -8.08
N VAL A 70 -41.88 10.84 -9.30
CA VAL A 70 -43.16 11.40 -9.80
C VAL A 70 -43.21 12.93 -9.68
N GLU A 71 -43.53 13.77 -10.67
CA GLU A 71 -43.81 13.73 -12.12
C GLU A 71 -44.05 15.22 -12.52
N GLU A 72 -43.79 15.55 -13.80
CA GLU A 72 -44.27 16.71 -14.60
C GLU A 72 -44.24 18.17 -14.09
N GLY A 73 -43.85 19.09 -15.00
CA GLY A 73 -44.19 20.51 -14.86
C GLY A 73 -43.38 21.48 -15.73
N GLU A 74 -43.98 21.90 -16.83
CA GLU A 74 -43.54 22.83 -17.88
C GLU A 74 -43.21 24.31 -17.49
N VAL A 75 -42.35 24.96 -18.31
CA VAL A 75 -42.42 26.41 -18.75
C VAL A 75 -41.89 27.46 -17.72
N GLU A 76 -41.13 28.56 -17.98
CA GLU A 76 -41.00 29.50 -19.10
C GLU A 76 -39.68 30.34 -19.04
N LYS A 77 -39.10 30.61 -20.22
CA LYS A 77 -38.48 31.84 -20.78
C LYS A 77 -38.05 33.01 -19.87
N GLY A 78 -36.79 33.44 -20.02
CA GLY A 78 -36.33 34.78 -19.62
C GLY A 78 -35.01 35.19 -20.29
N LYS A 79 -35.09 35.78 -21.49
CA LYS A 79 -33.99 36.51 -22.14
C LYS A 79 -33.72 37.80 -21.35
N ASN A 80 -32.46 38.22 -21.22
CA ASN A 80 -32.05 39.61 -21.46
C ASN A 80 -30.57 39.67 -21.80
N ALA A 81 -30.30 40.37 -22.90
CA ALA A 81 -29.00 40.64 -23.48
C ALA A 81 -28.45 41.98 -22.97
N VAL A 82 -27.22 42.26 -23.40
CA VAL A 82 -26.60 43.59 -23.64
C VAL A 82 -25.42 43.97 -22.72
N GLU A 83 -24.25 43.70 -23.30
CA GLU A 83 -23.10 44.58 -23.53
C GLU A 83 -22.16 45.04 -22.39
N SER A 84 -20.88 44.84 -22.71
CA SER A 84 -19.65 45.33 -22.08
C SER A 84 -19.60 46.84 -21.88
N SER A 85 -18.95 47.29 -20.81
CA SER A 85 -17.70 48.07 -20.96
C SER A 85 -16.94 48.27 -19.65
N THR A 86 -15.61 48.07 -19.75
CA THR A 86 -14.49 48.73 -19.07
C THR A 86 -14.70 49.37 -17.69
N THR A 87 -13.93 48.91 -16.69
CA THR A 87 -12.80 49.64 -16.05
C THR A 87 -12.43 48.96 -14.73
N GLY A 88 -11.13 48.88 -14.42
CA GLY A 88 -10.67 48.54 -13.07
C GLY A 88 -9.53 47.53 -13.05
N SER A 89 -8.31 48.04 -13.25
CA SER A 89 -7.08 47.33 -12.88
C SER A 89 -7.09 47.06 -11.38
N GLY A 90 -7.34 45.81 -11.01
CA GLY A 90 -7.17 45.29 -9.66
C GLY A 90 -6.22 44.11 -9.72
N ILE A 91 -4.92 44.36 -9.64
CA ILE A 91 -3.91 43.33 -9.44
C ILE A 91 -4.26 42.63 -8.12
N SER A 92 -4.96 41.49 -8.20
CA SER A 92 -5.20 40.64 -7.04
C SER A 92 -3.85 40.08 -6.61
N LYS A 93 -3.24 40.72 -5.62
CA LYS A 93 -2.07 40.17 -4.94
C LYS A 93 -2.51 38.85 -4.32
N SER A 94 -2.19 37.75 -5.00
CA SER A 94 -2.23 36.39 -4.45
C SER A 94 -1.49 36.42 -3.11
N ARG A 95 -2.24 36.46 -2.00
CA ARG A 95 -1.67 36.23 -0.68
C ARG A 95 -1.16 34.80 -0.69
N LYS A 96 0.15 34.67 -0.83
CA LYS A 96 0.88 33.44 -0.54
C LYS A 96 0.46 33.05 0.88
N ARG A 97 -0.37 32.01 1.05
CA ARG A 97 -0.66 31.45 2.37
C ARG A 97 0.69 31.09 2.97
N ALA A 98 1.12 31.83 3.99
CA ALA A 98 2.26 31.44 4.78
C ALA A 98 1.87 30.13 5.46
N ARG A 99 2.49 29.03 5.03
CA ARG A 99 2.38 27.75 5.72
C ARG A 99 3.05 27.95 7.06
N ALA A 100 2.30 27.84 8.16
CA ALA A 100 2.89 27.80 9.49
C ALA A 100 3.92 26.67 9.52
N PRO A 101 5.10 26.85 10.16
CA PRO A 101 6.05 25.77 10.31
C PRO A 101 5.41 24.71 11.22
N SER A 102 4.99 23.58 10.65
CA SER A 102 4.41 22.45 11.37
C SER A 102 5.53 21.68 12.07
N THR A 103 6.06 22.24 13.15
CA THR A 103 7.11 21.60 13.95
C THR A 103 6.58 20.42 14.79
N ALA A 104 5.25 20.29 14.92
CA ALA A 104 4.62 19.19 15.64
C ALA A 104 4.61 17.87 14.85
N ASP A 105 4.56 17.93 13.52
CA ASP A 105 4.46 16.75 12.66
C ASP A 105 5.81 16.03 12.46
N ASP A 106 6.92 16.73 12.67
CA ASP A 106 8.27 16.17 12.45
C ASP A 106 8.59 15.10 13.49
N SER A 107 8.17 15.30 14.74
CA SER A 107 8.34 14.30 15.82
C SER A 107 7.53 13.03 15.58
N VAL A 108 6.31 13.15 15.04
CA VAL A 108 5.48 11.98 14.72
C VAL A 108 6.08 11.22 13.53
N LEU A 109 6.61 11.93 12.55
CA LEU A 109 7.28 11.34 11.40
C LEU A 109 8.58 10.61 11.80
N THR A 110 9.36 11.17 12.74
CA THR A 110 10.56 10.51 13.26
C THR A 110 10.20 9.23 14.03
N ASP A 111 9.19 9.28 14.89
CA ASP A 111 8.76 8.11 15.67
C ASP A 111 8.24 6.98 14.75
N LEU A 112 7.46 7.32 13.73
CA LEU A 112 7.01 6.35 12.71
C LEU A 112 8.19 5.77 11.92
N SER A 113 9.19 6.58 11.61
CA SER A 113 10.39 6.14 10.89
C SER A 113 11.21 5.15 11.72
N ASP A 114 11.34 5.40 13.03
CA ASP A 114 12.03 4.51 13.95
C ASP A 114 11.26 3.19 14.14
N GLN A 115 9.93 3.24 14.30
CA GLN A 115 9.10 2.03 14.33
C GLN A 115 9.22 1.20 13.06
N LEU A 116 9.23 1.84 11.89
CA LEU A 116 9.41 1.15 10.61
C LEU A 116 10.79 0.51 10.51
N ARG A 117 11.84 1.17 11.03
CA ARG A 117 13.18 0.61 11.10
C ARG A 117 13.23 -0.64 11.97
N ASP A 118 12.57 -0.63 13.13
CA ASP A 118 12.49 -1.79 14.02
C ASP A 118 11.73 -2.96 13.38
N ILE A 119 10.62 -2.68 12.68
CA ILE A 119 9.88 -3.69 11.90
C ILE A 119 10.78 -4.28 10.80
N ALA A 120 11.53 -3.45 10.08
CA ALA A 120 12.44 -3.92 9.04
C ALA A 120 13.55 -4.83 9.61
N VAL A 121 14.10 -4.49 10.79
CA VAL A 121 15.11 -5.31 11.48
C VAL A 121 14.52 -6.64 11.93
N THR A 122 13.36 -6.63 12.58
CA THR A 122 12.68 -7.85 13.05
C THR A 122 12.29 -8.76 11.90
N LEU A 123 11.74 -8.24 10.80
CA LEU A 123 11.45 -9.02 9.58
C LEU A 123 12.71 -9.64 8.98
N LYS A 124 13.83 -8.91 8.97
CA LYS A 124 15.11 -9.44 8.49
C LYS A 124 15.64 -10.56 9.39
N GLU A 125 15.43 -10.48 10.70
CA GLU A 125 15.78 -11.54 11.64
C GLU A 125 14.89 -12.78 11.48
N ILE A 126 13.58 -12.60 11.28
CA ILE A 126 12.63 -13.70 11.03
C ILE A 126 12.98 -14.45 9.73
N ASN A 127 13.39 -13.74 8.69
CA ASN A 127 13.72 -14.33 7.39
C ASN A 127 15.07 -15.08 7.34
N ARG A 128 15.89 -15.03 8.39
CA ARG A 128 17.22 -15.70 8.39
C ARG A 128 17.16 -17.22 8.44
N GLY A 129 15.98 -17.81 8.65
CA GLY A 129 15.78 -19.26 8.78
C GLY A 129 16.31 -19.82 10.10
N PRO A 130 15.99 -21.08 10.43
CA PRO A 130 16.51 -21.73 11.64
C PRO A 130 18.01 -22.04 11.50
N VAL A 131 18.71 -22.12 12.63
CA VAL A 131 20.07 -22.67 12.68
C VAL A 131 20.07 -24.15 12.29
N ASP A 132 21.03 -24.53 11.45
CA ASP A 132 21.32 -25.95 11.20
C ASP A 132 22.11 -26.53 12.38
N TYR A 133 21.37 -27.06 13.35
CA TYR A 133 21.95 -27.71 14.53
C TYR A 133 22.75 -28.97 14.20
N THR A 134 22.49 -29.61 13.06
CA THR A 134 23.27 -30.76 12.60
C THR A 134 24.67 -30.33 12.19
N ALA A 135 24.77 -29.28 11.37
CA ALA A 135 26.05 -28.68 11.01
C ALA A 135 26.77 -28.12 12.25
N LEU A 136 26.03 -27.50 13.17
CA LEU A 136 26.59 -26.99 14.43
C LEU A 136 27.26 -28.10 15.24
N TYR A 137 26.56 -29.21 15.44
CA TYR A 137 27.07 -30.34 16.20
C TYR A 137 28.36 -30.89 15.57
N ASN A 138 28.36 -31.11 14.26
CA ASN A 138 29.53 -31.61 13.54
C ASN A 138 30.74 -30.67 13.70
N GLU A 139 30.52 -29.37 13.61
CA GLU A 139 31.59 -28.36 13.73
C GLU A 139 32.13 -28.22 15.15
N VAL A 140 31.27 -28.36 16.16
CA VAL A 140 31.72 -28.41 17.56
C VAL A 140 32.51 -29.70 17.82
N MET A 141 32.02 -30.85 17.34
CA MET A 141 32.70 -32.13 17.53
C MET A 141 34.01 -32.26 16.74
N ALA A 142 34.17 -31.55 15.62
CA ALA A 142 35.43 -31.48 14.88
C ALA A 142 36.60 -30.95 15.73
N LEU A 143 36.32 -30.15 16.77
CA LEU A 143 37.33 -29.63 17.68
C LEU A 143 37.90 -30.71 18.61
N THR A 144 37.31 -31.90 18.72
CA THR A 144 37.92 -33.04 19.44
C THR A 144 39.33 -33.36 18.92
N VAL A 145 39.57 -33.19 17.62
CA VAL A 145 40.88 -33.36 16.97
C VAL A 145 41.93 -32.40 17.53
N GLU A 146 41.49 -31.24 18.03
CA GLU A 146 42.36 -30.23 18.62
C GLU A 146 42.65 -30.46 20.12
N GLY A 147 42.13 -31.54 20.71
CA GLY A 147 42.44 -31.98 22.07
C GLY A 147 41.42 -31.57 23.16
N TYR A 148 40.26 -31.04 22.79
CA TYR A 148 39.17 -30.78 23.74
C TYR A 148 38.47 -32.08 24.14
N SER A 149 38.09 -32.22 25.42
CA SER A 149 37.26 -33.34 25.86
C SER A 149 35.83 -33.20 25.35
N GLU A 150 35.19 -34.35 25.11
CA GLU A 150 33.81 -34.40 24.61
C GLU A 150 32.83 -33.74 25.60
N ASP A 151 33.05 -33.88 26.91
CA ASP A 151 32.22 -33.25 27.95
C ASP A 151 32.25 -31.70 27.89
N MET A 152 33.44 -31.12 27.64
CA MET A 152 33.59 -29.67 27.49
C MET A 152 32.90 -29.17 26.22
N LEU A 153 33.02 -29.92 25.14
CA LEU A 153 32.38 -29.61 23.87
C LEU A 153 30.86 -29.77 23.95
N ALA A 154 30.35 -30.76 24.68
CA ALA A 154 28.92 -30.94 24.95
C ALA A 154 28.36 -29.74 25.73
N THR A 155 29.04 -29.30 26.78
CA THR A 155 28.66 -28.09 27.54
C THR A 155 28.63 -26.84 26.65
N ALA A 156 29.60 -26.69 25.76
CA ALA A 156 29.64 -25.58 24.82
C ALA A 156 28.52 -25.68 23.76
N PHE A 157 28.22 -26.89 23.28
CA PHE A 157 27.14 -27.15 22.35
C PHE A 157 25.78 -26.81 22.97
N ASP A 158 25.52 -27.25 24.20
CA ASP A 158 24.28 -26.95 24.93
C ASP A 158 24.07 -25.43 25.05
N HIS A 159 25.11 -24.67 25.41
CA HIS A 159 25.06 -23.21 25.44
C HIS A 159 24.79 -22.58 24.06
N LEU A 160 25.34 -23.14 22.98
CA LEU A 160 25.02 -22.70 21.62
C LEU A 160 23.57 -23.04 21.24
N CYS A 161 23.03 -24.16 21.71
CA CYS A 161 21.63 -24.53 21.52
C CYS A 161 20.67 -23.58 22.24
N GLU A 162 21.03 -23.11 23.44
CA GLU A 162 20.25 -22.12 24.19
C GLU A 162 20.22 -20.74 23.53
N ASN A 163 21.28 -20.39 22.80
CA ASN A 163 21.40 -19.08 22.16
C ASN A 163 21.66 -19.19 20.65
N GLU A 164 20.57 -19.12 19.89
CA GLU A 164 20.61 -19.22 18.44
C GLU A 164 21.50 -18.13 17.78
N LYS A 165 21.61 -16.94 18.39
CA LYS A 165 22.50 -15.87 17.86
C LYS A 165 23.97 -16.25 18.00
N THR A 166 24.38 -16.86 19.11
CA THR A 166 25.76 -17.33 19.30
C THR A 166 26.05 -18.56 18.43
N ALA A 167 25.11 -19.50 18.29
CA ALA A 167 25.22 -20.63 17.36
C ALA A 167 25.46 -20.18 15.91
N ARG A 168 24.67 -19.23 15.41
CA ARG A 168 24.91 -18.64 14.08
C ARG A 168 26.28 -17.99 13.98
N GLY A 169 26.63 -17.20 14.99
CA GLY A 169 27.94 -16.55 15.04
C GLY A 169 29.09 -17.55 15.04
N PHE A 170 28.92 -18.71 15.68
CA PHE A 170 29.89 -19.80 15.69
C PHE A 170 30.01 -20.49 14.32
N LEU A 171 28.89 -20.80 13.68
CA LEU A 171 28.89 -21.39 12.34
C LEU A 171 29.52 -20.45 11.29
N ALA A 172 29.31 -19.14 11.41
CA ALA A 172 29.92 -18.15 10.52
C ALA A 172 31.44 -17.97 10.71
N LYS A 173 32.01 -18.45 11.82
CA LYS A 173 33.45 -18.42 12.07
C LYS A 173 34.16 -19.51 11.28
N ASN A 174 35.44 -19.31 10.97
CA ASN A 174 36.33 -20.37 10.49
C ASN A 174 36.86 -21.22 11.67
N ALA A 175 37.51 -22.35 11.39
CA ALA A 175 38.03 -23.28 12.40
C ALA A 175 38.85 -22.58 13.50
N ARG A 176 39.80 -21.71 13.13
CA ARG A 176 40.63 -20.97 14.10
C ARG A 176 39.81 -20.10 15.05
N LEU A 177 38.80 -19.41 14.53
CA LEU A 177 37.94 -18.54 15.33
C LEU A 177 36.94 -19.34 16.17
N ARG A 178 36.52 -20.52 15.72
CA ARG A 178 35.70 -21.46 16.50
C ARG A 178 36.46 -22.00 17.70
N LYS A 179 37.73 -22.40 17.50
CA LYS A 179 38.64 -22.77 18.58
C LYS A 179 38.75 -21.65 19.63
N LEU A 180 39.07 -20.44 19.20
CA LEU A 180 39.25 -19.30 20.11
C LEU A 180 37.95 -18.95 20.86
N TRP A 181 36.80 -19.19 20.24
CA TRP A 181 35.51 -19.05 20.89
C TRP A 181 35.30 -20.11 21.98
N ILE A 182 35.61 -21.38 21.71
CA ILE A 182 35.56 -22.45 22.71
C ILE A 182 36.53 -22.17 23.85
N ASP A 183 37.77 -21.76 23.57
CA ASP A 183 38.73 -21.37 24.60
C ASP A 183 38.14 -20.29 25.51
N GLY A 184 37.65 -19.19 24.93
CA GLY A 184 37.05 -18.09 25.70
C GLY A 184 35.81 -18.52 26.50
N PHE A 185 34.98 -19.40 25.94
CA PHE A 185 33.82 -19.96 26.61
C PHE A 185 34.23 -20.80 27.82
N LEU A 186 35.17 -21.73 27.65
CA LEU A 186 35.65 -22.60 28.72
C LEU A 186 36.38 -21.82 29.82
N PHE A 187 37.18 -20.82 29.47
CA PHE A 187 37.81 -19.92 30.45
C PHE A 187 36.79 -19.11 31.27
N SER A 188 35.60 -18.87 30.75
CA SER A 188 34.53 -18.16 31.46
C SER A 188 33.72 -19.05 32.40
N GLN A 189 33.89 -20.37 32.32
CA GLN A 189 33.18 -21.37 33.13
C GLN A 189 34.00 -21.85 34.36
N ILE A 190 35.24 -21.37 34.50
CA ILE A 190 36.17 -21.64 35.62
C ILE A 190 36.12 -20.45 36.59
#